data_AF-A0A955FGE8-F1
#
_entry.id   AF-A0A955FGE8-F1
#
_cell.length_a   1.000
_cell.length_b   1.000
_cell.length_c   1.000
_cell.angle_alpha   90.00
_cell.angle_beta   90.00
_cell.angle_gamma   90.00
#
_symmetry.space_group_name_H-M   'P 1'
#
loop_
_entity.id
_entity.type
_entity.pdbx_description
1 polymer ?
#
loop_
_entity_poly.entity_id
_entity_poly.type
_entity_poly.pdbx_seq_one_letter_code
_entity_poly.pdbx_strand_id
1 'polypeptide(L)'
;MANNYWQERNKPYKPGQNEPFKVSRSKIELFQQCPRCFWLDVRLKIKRPGSPPFNINKAIDELFKKEFDVHRAAGTPHPIMKDNQIKAVPFKHKDMDTWRENFVGIVH
;
A
#
# COMPACT_ATOMS: atom_id res chain seq x y z
N MET A 1 -17.92 23.85 0.57
CA MET A 1 -17.24 22.63 0.07
C MET A 1 -15.76 22.97 -0.07
N ALA A 2 -14.91 22.62 0.90
CA ALA A 2 -13.50 22.99 0.88
C ALA A 2 -12.66 21.91 0.18
N ASN A 3 -11.97 22.33 -0.89
CA ASN A 3 -11.07 21.52 -1.69
C ASN A 3 -9.80 21.17 -0.90
N ASN A 4 -9.73 19.95 -0.37
CA ASN A 4 -8.58 19.44 0.41
C ASN A 4 -7.41 18.97 -0.50
N TYR A 5 -6.92 19.82 -1.41
CA TYR A 5 -5.78 19.48 -2.27
C TYR A 5 -4.42 19.49 -1.54
N TRP A 6 -4.38 19.84 -0.24
CA TRP A 6 -3.15 19.92 0.56
C TRP A 6 -3.31 19.31 1.96
N GLN A 7 -3.64 18.02 2.06
CA GLN A 7 -3.40 17.33 3.32
C GLN A 7 -1.89 17.01 3.44
N GLU A 8 -1.20 17.67 4.37
CA GLU A 8 0.14 17.28 4.80
C GLU A 8 0.07 15.90 5.47
N ARG A 9 0.13 14.84 4.65
CA ARG A 9 -0.07 13.46 5.11
C ARG A 9 0.93 13.00 6.18
N ASN A 10 2.06 13.68 6.38
CA ASN A 10 3.05 13.34 7.41
C ASN A 10 3.90 14.56 7.83
N LYS A 11 4.02 14.81 9.14
CA LYS A 11 4.91 15.83 9.72
C LYS A 11 6.39 15.53 9.42
N PRO A 12 7.29 16.54 9.28
CA PRO A 12 8.73 16.32 9.18
C PRO A 12 9.28 15.78 10.50
N TYR A 13 10.35 14.99 10.42
CA TYR A 13 11.04 14.51 11.62
C TYR A 13 11.72 15.69 12.32
N LYS A 14 11.51 15.79 13.63
CA LYS A 14 12.19 16.75 14.50
C LYS A 14 13.25 16.03 15.33
N PRO A 15 14.50 16.53 15.37
CA PRO A 15 15.50 15.92 16.23
C PRO A 15 15.08 16.10 17.69
N GLY A 16 15.25 15.05 18.49
CA GLY A 16 14.84 15.05 19.90
C GLY A 16 13.32 14.95 20.13
N GLN A 17 12.52 14.58 19.12
CA GLN A 17 11.12 14.26 19.35
C GLN A 17 11.00 12.96 20.18
N ASN A 18 10.11 12.97 21.16
CA ASN A 18 9.81 11.78 21.98
C ASN A 18 8.88 10.80 21.25
N GLU A 19 8.09 11.30 20.30
CA GLU A 19 7.14 10.50 19.54
C GLU A 19 7.83 9.65 18.45
N PRO A 20 7.46 8.38 18.27
CA PRO A 20 7.97 7.55 17.19
C PRO A 20 7.72 8.18 15.81
N PHE A 21 8.76 8.24 14.98
CA PHE A 21 8.63 8.68 13.60
C PHE A 21 8.27 7.50 12.69
N LYS A 22 7.07 7.52 12.09
CA LYS A 22 6.64 6.45 11.17
C LYS A 22 7.49 6.47 9.89
N VAL A 23 8.20 5.38 9.63
CA VAL A 23 9.00 5.18 8.41
C VAL A 23 8.36 4.07 7.56
N SER A 24 8.19 4.29 6.26
CA SER A 24 7.71 3.27 5.33
C SER A 24 8.87 2.44 4.77
N ARG A 25 8.57 1.24 4.24
CA ARG A 25 9.56 0.41 3.52
C ARG A 25 10.35 1.19 2.47
N SER A 26 9.66 1.96 1.62
CA SER A 26 10.32 2.76 0.56
C SER A 26 11.25 3.84 1.11
N LYS A 27 11.00 4.34 2.33
CA LYS A 27 11.93 5.28 2.99
C LYS A 27 13.17 4.57 3.52
N ILE A 28 13.04 3.35 4.03
CA ILE A 28 14.20 2.52 4.42
C ILE A 28 15.06 2.23 3.19
N GLU A 29 14.43 1.86 2.09
CA GLU A 29 15.11 1.66 0.81
C GLU A 29 15.80 2.95 0.33
N LEU A 30 15.12 4.09 0.40
CA LEU A 30 15.72 5.40 0.08
C LEU A 30 16.96 5.69 0.92
N PHE A 31 16.95 5.35 2.22
CA PHE A 31 18.10 5.51 3.10
C PHE A 31 19.28 4.63 2.66
N GLN A 32 19.02 3.36 2.34
CA GLN A 32 20.05 2.44 1.84
C GLN A 32 20.65 2.92 0.51
N GLN A 33 19.83 3.46 -0.39
CA GLN A 33 20.29 3.99 -1.68
C GLN A 33 21.01 5.34 -1.56
N CYS A 34 20.54 6.24 -0.68
CA CYS A 34 21.09 7.59 -0.52
C CYS A 34 20.67 8.18 0.84
N PRO A 35 21.55 8.12 1.86
CA PRO A 35 21.28 8.69 3.17
C PRO A 35 20.97 10.19 3.14
N ARG A 36 21.65 10.95 2.27
CA ARG A 36 21.39 12.39 2.06
C ARG A 36 19.96 12.64 1.57
N CYS A 37 19.50 11.86 0.60
CA CYS A 37 18.17 12.00 0.00
C CYS A 37 17.08 11.64 1.01
N PHE A 38 17.31 10.61 1.82
CA PHE A 38 16.44 10.28 2.95
C PHE A 38 16.36 11.43 3.95
N TRP A 39 17.49 12.02 4.35
CA TRP A 39 17.51 13.15 5.28
C TRP A 39 16.73 14.35 4.72
N LEU A 40 16.92 14.68 3.44
CA LEU A 40 16.20 15.76 2.75
C LEU A 40 14.68 15.53 2.73
N ASP A 41 14.20 14.32 2.43
CA ASP A 41 12.77 13.99 2.46
C ASP A 41 12.21 14.03 3.89
N VAL A 42 12.89 13.39 4.84
CA VAL A 42 12.39 13.21 6.20
C VAL A 42 12.42 14.51 7.02
N ARG A 43 13.45 15.34 6.84
CA ARG A 43 13.63 16.62 7.57
C ARG A 43 13.04 17.81 6.86
N LEU A 44 13.32 17.93 5.56
CA LEU A 44 13.01 19.13 4.78
C LEU A 44 11.85 18.94 3.80
N LYS A 45 11.26 17.72 3.71
CA LYS A 45 10.18 17.38 2.77
C LYS A 45 10.57 17.55 1.30
N ILE A 46 11.86 17.58 1.00
CA ILE A 46 12.38 17.66 -0.36
C ILE A 46 12.48 16.24 -0.90
N LYS A 47 11.52 15.86 -1.75
CA LYS A 47 11.45 14.53 -2.36
C LYS A 47 12.17 14.48 -3.70
N ARG A 48 12.67 13.30 -4.04
CA ARG A 48 13.10 13.00 -5.41
C ARG A 48 11.90 13.11 -6.36
N PRO A 49 12.10 13.55 -7.61
CA PRO A 49 11.08 13.43 -8.65
C PRO A 49 10.58 11.98 -8.72
N GLY A 50 9.26 11.81 -8.70
CA GLY A 50 8.64 10.48 -8.78
C GLY A 50 8.53 10.00 -10.22
N SER A 51 8.47 8.67 -10.39
CA SER A 51 8.06 8.07 -11.67
C SER A 51 6.57 8.28 -11.93
N PRO A 52 6.11 8.22 -13.19
CA PRO A 52 4.70 8.23 -13.52
C PRO A 52 3.92 7.14 -12.76
N PRO A 53 2.65 7.38 -12.40
CA PRO A 53 1.86 6.40 -11.66
C PRO A 53 1.51 5.19 -12.54
N PHE A 54 1.52 4.00 -11.94
CA PHE A 54 1.14 2.74 -12.60
C PHE A 54 -0.39 2.53 -12.61
N ASN A 55 -1.12 3.44 -13.28
CA ASN A 55 -2.59 3.45 -13.25
C ASN A 55 -3.22 2.17 -13.82
N ILE A 56 -2.66 1.63 -14.91
CA ILE A 56 -3.17 0.41 -15.55
C ILE A 56 -3.07 -0.78 -14.58
N ASN A 57 -1.90 -0.98 -13.97
CA ASN A 57 -1.70 -2.08 -13.01
C ASN A 57 -2.63 -1.95 -11.81
N LYS A 58 -2.85 -0.72 -11.33
CA LYS A 58 -3.78 -0.46 -10.23
C LYS A 58 -5.22 -0.83 -10.61
N ALA A 59 -5.67 -0.44 -11.80
CA ALA A 59 -7.02 -0.76 -12.28
C ALA A 59 -7.22 -2.26 -12.48
N ILE A 60 -6.22 -2.96 -13.03
CA ILE A 60 -6.25 -4.41 -13.20
C ILE A 60 -6.37 -5.10 -11.84
N ASP A 61 -5.55 -4.71 -10.86
CA ASP A 61 -5.59 -5.25 -9.49
C ASP A 61 -6.96 -5.01 -8.81
N GLU A 62 -7.54 -3.82 -8.99
CA GLU A 62 -8.88 -3.51 -8.48
C GLU A 62 -9.98 -4.38 -9.11
N LEU A 63 -9.93 -4.60 -10.43
CA LEU A 63 -10.87 -5.48 -11.13
C LEU A 63 -10.71 -6.93 -10.71
N PHE A 64 -9.46 -7.40 -10.62
CA PHE A 64 -9.14 -8.77 -10.24
C PHE A 64 -9.60 -9.07 -8.81
N LYS A 65 -9.41 -8.14 -7.88
CA LYS A 65 -9.94 -8.26 -6.51
C LYS A 65 -11.46 -8.44 -6.51
N LYS A 66 -12.20 -7.62 -7.27
CA LYS A 66 -13.66 -7.70 -7.38
C LYS A 66 -14.13 -9.03 -7.96
N GLU A 67 -13.45 -9.54 -8.98
CA GLU A 67 -13.74 -10.86 -9.57
C GLU A 67 -13.56 -11.97 -8.52
N PHE A 68 -12.45 -11.95 -7.78
CA PHE A 68 -12.19 -12.92 -6.71
C PHE A 68 -13.15 -12.77 -5.51
N ASP A 69 -13.77 -11.61 -5.31
CA ASP A 69 -14.77 -11.40 -4.26
C ASP A 69 -16.04 -12.22 -4.49
N VAL A 70 -16.49 -12.31 -5.74
CA VAL A 70 -17.63 -13.15 -6.14
C VAL A 70 -17.34 -14.61 -5.83
N HIS A 71 -16.17 -15.10 -6.23
CA HIS A 71 -15.75 -16.48 -5.99
C HIS A 71 -15.53 -16.78 -4.50
N ARG A 72 -14.99 -15.84 -3.72
CA ARG A 72 -14.83 -15.97 -2.25
C ARG A 72 -16.17 -16.05 -1.53
N ALA A 73 -17.14 -15.23 -1.93
CA ALA A 73 -18.48 -15.24 -1.33
C ALA A 73 -19.18 -16.58 -1.60
N ALA A 74 -19.03 -17.11 -2.82
CA ALA A 74 -19.60 -18.39 -3.24
C ALA A 74 -18.81 -19.63 -2.77
N GLY A 75 -17.58 -19.46 -2.27
CA GLY A 75 -16.69 -20.58 -1.92
C GLY A 75 -16.25 -21.42 -3.12
N THR A 76 -16.22 -20.83 -4.32
CA THR A 76 -15.89 -21.53 -5.56
C THR A 76 -14.46 -21.22 -6.02
N PRO A 77 -13.78 -22.16 -6.69
CA PRO A 77 -12.49 -21.89 -7.32
C PRO A 77 -12.68 -20.97 -8.54
N HIS A 78 -11.77 -20.02 -8.70
CA HIS A 78 -11.72 -19.12 -9.86
C HIS A 78 -11.41 -19.91 -11.14
N PRO A 79 -11.94 -19.53 -12.33
CA PRO A 79 -11.63 -20.20 -13.61
C PRO A 79 -10.13 -20.43 -13.83
N ILE A 80 -9.32 -19.37 -13.66
CA ILE A 80 -7.85 -19.48 -13.77
C ILE A 80 -7.22 -20.54 -12.86
N MET A 81 -7.78 -20.78 -11.67
CA MET A 81 -7.28 -21.81 -10.76
C MET A 81 -7.60 -23.20 -11.29
N LYS A 82 -8.79 -23.39 -11.87
CA LYS A 82 -9.19 -24.66 -12.50
C LYS A 82 -8.32 -24.96 -13.72
N ASP A 83 -8.11 -23.97 -14.58
CA ASP A 83 -7.32 -24.11 -15.81
C ASP A 83 -5.87 -24.52 -15.52
N ASN A 84 -5.33 -24.04 -14.39
CA ASN A 84 -3.98 -24.37 -13.92
C ASN A 84 -3.94 -25.54 -12.92
N GLN A 85 -5.04 -26.31 -12.77
CA GLN A 85 -5.14 -27.47 -11.88
C GLN A 85 -4.82 -27.17 -10.40
N ILE A 86 -5.06 -25.93 -9.97
CA ILE A 86 -4.84 -25.47 -8.59
C ILE A 86 -6.06 -25.83 -7.74
N LYS A 87 -5.87 -26.74 -6.78
CA LYS A 87 -6.90 -27.13 -5.79
C LYS A 87 -7.00 -26.12 -4.66
N ALA A 88 -7.49 -24.91 -4.95
CA ALA A 88 -7.66 -23.85 -3.97
C ALA A 88 -8.97 -23.08 -4.20
N VAL A 89 -9.48 -22.47 -3.14
CA VAL A 89 -10.59 -21.51 -3.18
C VAL A 89 -10.14 -20.18 -2.56
N PRO A 90 -10.67 -19.04 -3.01
CA PRO A 90 -10.33 -17.76 -2.40
C PRO A 90 -10.65 -17.76 -0.90
N PHE A 91 -9.64 -17.50 -0.08
CA PHE A 91 -9.76 -17.56 1.38
C PHE A 91 -10.76 -16.52 1.90
N LYS A 92 -11.67 -16.94 2.79
CA LYS A 92 -12.66 -16.06 3.44
C LYS A 92 -12.26 -15.80 4.88
N HIS A 93 -12.05 -14.52 5.21
CA HIS A 93 -11.69 -14.09 6.56
C HIS A 93 -12.44 -12.80 6.91
N LYS A 94 -12.76 -12.61 8.20
CA LYS A 94 -13.44 -11.42 8.71
C LYS A 94 -12.62 -10.12 8.51
N ASP A 95 -11.31 -10.23 8.61
CA ASP A 95 -10.38 -9.10 8.50
C ASP A 95 -9.84 -8.92 7.07
N MET A 96 -10.43 -9.61 6.08
CA MET A 96 -9.95 -9.58 4.69
C MET A 96 -9.95 -8.17 4.11
N ASP A 97 -10.99 -7.39 4.37
CA ASP A 97 -11.09 -6.02 3.86
C ASP A 97 -10.05 -5.11 4.52
N THR A 98 -9.82 -5.27 5.83
CA THR A 98 -8.75 -4.57 6.56
C THR A 98 -7.37 -4.86 5.97
N TRP A 99 -7.07 -6.13 5.66
CA TRP A 99 -5.78 -6.52 5.09
C TRP A 99 -5.57 -6.01 3.66
N ARG A 100 -6.66 -5.71 2.93
CA ARG A 100 -6.61 -5.15 1.57
C ARG A 100 -6.37 -3.66 1.56
N GLU A 101 -6.61 -2.97 2.67
CA GLU A 101 -6.36 -1.55 2.80
C GLU A 101 -4.86 -1.26 2.92
N ASN A 102 -4.29 -0.67 1.87
CA ASN A 102 -2.87 -0.31 1.76
C ASN A 102 -2.35 0.60 2.90
N PHE A 103 -3.24 1.25 3.66
CA PHE A 103 -2.90 2.25 4.69
C PHE A 103 -3.06 1.76 6.12
N VAL A 104 -3.79 0.65 6.35
CA VAL A 104 -4.02 0.09 7.69
C VAL A 104 -2.91 -0.90 8.02
N GLY A 105 -2.58 -1.81 7.11
CA GLY A 105 -1.53 -2.82 7.31
C GLY A 105 -1.80 -3.71 8.54
N ILE A 106 -0.80 -4.50 8.93
CA ILE A 106 -0.82 -5.25 10.19
C ILE A 106 -0.15 -4.35 11.25
N VAL A 107 -0.91 -3.93 12.25
CA VAL A 107 -0.42 -3.14 13.39
C VAL A 107 -0.51 -4.04 14.62
N HIS A 108 0.63 -4.38 15.22
CA HIS A 108 0.73 -5.16 16.47
C HIS A 108 0.94 -4.23 17.66
#